data_AF-A0A2T5H3L1-F1
#
_entry.id   AF-A0A2T5H3L1-F1
#
_cell.length_a   1.000
_cell.length_b   1.000
_cell.length_c   1.000
_cell.angle_alpha   90.00
_cell.angle_beta   90.00
_cell.angle_gamma   90.00
#
_symmetry.space_group_name_H-M   'P 1'
#
loop_
_entity.id
_entity.type
_entity.pdbx_description
1 polymer ?
#
loop_
_entity_poly.entity_id
_entity_poly.type
_entity_poly.pdbx_seq_one_letter_code
_entity_poly.pdbx_strand_id
1 'polypeptide(L)'
;MTAINPRAACPNLVALAGAVAVIVVVSLSIHVVMLQVLWVPFPEPKGLGRLGMLYPIAQSLGLVALAAAALPWLGRFHGLARGLIVGMLFATMNGIFRTALMAGLTTTDFGGGVAGFVQEALHDVILSTLAVMAVSFLRCTAFRFMAAVALAAASLFVLRPMLASLLAPIIAWSARHMHPDVYLVPYGPNILVPSYLLFAETVIACLVARFVITLRAVAWDRTGLIRYVGLILLVRGTGAMMFGWGPIIGMLSVSQFFFQDLVMAVLIHAAWRRFGEGDADVDS
;
A
#
# COMPACT_ATOMS: atom_id res chain seq x y z
N MET A 1 -10.13 11.65 -37.11
CA MET A 1 -10.76 11.90 -35.80
C MET A 1 -11.73 10.77 -35.53
N THR A 2 -11.25 9.71 -34.90
CA THR A 2 -12.07 8.56 -34.49
C THR A 2 -12.77 8.91 -33.18
N ALA A 3 -14.09 8.78 -33.18
CA ALA A 3 -14.92 9.03 -32.01
C ALA A 3 -14.50 8.09 -30.88
N ILE A 4 -14.12 8.66 -29.74
CA ILE A 4 -13.93 7.93 -28.49
C ILE A 4 -15.33 7.51 -28.05
N ASN A 5 -15.65 6.22 -28.21
CA ASN A 5 -16.92 5.65 -27.80
C ASN A 5 -16.99 5.67 -26.25
N PRO A 6 -17.84 6.50 -25.61
CA PRO A 6 -17.83 6.67 -24.17
C PRO A 6 -18.89 5.75 -23.56
N ARG A 7 -18.67 4.43 -23.64
CA ARG A 7 -19.46 3.46 -22.87
C ARG A 7 -18.54 2.37 -22.33
N ALA A 8 -17.64 2.77 -21.43
CA ALA A 8 -17.19 1.85 -20.40
C ALA A 8 -18.41 1.61 -19.50
N ALA A 9 -19.12 0.51 -19.73
CA ALA A 9 -20.20 0.09 -18.86
C ALA A 9 -19.65 0.00 -17.43
N CYS A 10 -20.28 0.72 -16.51
CA CYS A 10 -19.89 0.68 -15.11
C CYS A 10 -20.12 -0.75 -14.60
N PRO A 11 -19.08 -1.45 -14.10
CA PRO A 11 -19.26 -2.80 -13.58
C PRO A 11 -20.30 -2.77 -12.46
N ASN A 12 -21.18 -3.78 -12.45
CA ASN A 12 -22.23 -3.91 -11.43
C ASN A 12 -21.59 -3.80 -10.04
N LEU A 13 -22.00 -2.80 -9.26
CA LEU A 13 -21.44 -2.51 -7.92
C LEU A 13 -21.50 -3.75 -7.01
N VAL A 14 -22.54 -4.58 -7.16
CA VAL A 14 -22.67 -5.84 -6.42
C VAL A 14 -21.58 -6.84 -6.79
N ALA A 15 -21.24 -6.94 -8.07
CA ALA A 15 -20.20 -7.84 -8.54
C ALA A 15 -18.80 -7.35 -8.14
N LEU A 16 -18.59 -6.02 -8.16
CA LEU A 16 -17.36 -5.41 -7.65
C LEU A 16 -17.21 -5.62 -6.15
N ALA A 17 -18.26 -5.40 -5.37
CA ALA A 17 -18.28 -5.64 -3.93
C ALA A 17 -18.01 -7.13 -3.60
N GLY A 18 -18.64 -8.05 -4.34
CA GLY A 18 -18.40 -9.48 -4.22
C GLY A 18 -16.94 -9.84 -4.53
N ALA A 19 -16.35 -9.26 -5.58
CA ALA A 19 -14.94 -9.48 -5.90
C ALA A 19 -14.00 -8.95 -4.82
N VAL A 20 -14.25 -7.74 -4.29
CA VAL A 20 -13.50 -7.19 -3.14
C VAL A 20 -13.58 -8.13 -1.94
N ALA A 21 -14.78 -8.62 -1.60
CA ALA A 21 -14.97 -9.55 -0.49
C ALA A 21 -14.16 -10.86 -0.70
N VAL A 22 -14.20 -11.44 -1.90
CA VAL A 22 -13.40 -12.64 -2.22
C VAL A 22 -11.91 -12.37 -2.12
N ILE A 23 -11.43 -11.25 -2.67
CA ILE A 23 -10.00 -10.87 -2.61
C ILE A 23 -9.55 -10.71 -1.15
N VAL A 24 -10.34 -10.01 -0.34
CA VAL A 24 -10.08 -9.81 1.09
C VAL A 24 -9.98 -11.15 1.82
N VAL A 25 -10.98 -12.02 1.64
CA VAL A 25 -11.02 -13.32 2.31
C VAL A 25 -9.83 -14.17 1.90
N VAL A 26 -9.59 -14.35 0.60
CA VAL A 26 -8.53 -15.23 0.10
C VAL A 26 -7.15 -14.72 0.47
N SER A 27 -6.89 -13.43 0.25
CA SER A 27 -5.56 -12.84 0.51
C SER A 27 -5.24 -12.81 1.99
N LEU A 28 -6.14 -12.33 2.85
CA LEU A 28 -5.87 -12.24 4.28
C LEU A 28 -5.85 -13.62 4.95
N SER A 29 -6.58 -14.61 4.43
CA SER A 29 -6.51 -16.00 4.91
C SER A 29 -5.10 -16.57 4.80
N ILE A 30 -4.33 -16.21 3.76
CA ILE A 30 -2.92 -16.64 3.63
C ILE A 30 -2.12 -16.12 4.81
N HIS A 31 -2.25 -14.82 5.12
CA HIS A 31 -1.56 -14.22 6.26
C HIS A 31 -1.98 -14.86 7.59
N VAL A 32 -3.28 -15.06 7.80
CA VAL A 32 -3.81 -15.68 9.04
C VAL A 32 -3.34 -17.12 9.20
N VAL A 33 -3.37 -17.94 8.14
CA VAL A 33 -2.90 -19.33 8.18
C VAL A 33 -1.40 -19.37 8.45
N MET A 34 -0.61 -18.52 7.80
CA MET A 34 0.83 -18.48 8.04
C MET A 34 1.16 -18.05 9.47
N LEU A 35 0.46 -17.04 10.00
CA LEU A 35 0.67 -16.55 11.36
C LEU A 35 0.19 -17.53 12.44
N GLN A 36 -1.04 -18.03 12.32
CA GLN A 36 -1.70 -18.79 13.40
C GLN A 36 -1.55 -20.31 13.30
N VAL A 37 -1.43 -20.86 12.09
CA VAL A 37 -1.34 -22.31 11.86
C VAL A 37 0.11 -22.74 11.66
N LEU A 38 0.85 -22.00 10.83
CA LEU A 38 2.25 -22.30 10.54
C LEU A 38 3.23 -21.61 11.52
N TRP A 39 2.72 -20.84 12.48
CA TRP A 39 3.50 -20.12 13.50
C TRP A 39 4.65 -19.30 12.92
N VAL A 40 4.45 -18.74 11.72
CA VAL A 40 5.42 -17.88 11.08
C VAL A 40 5.56 -16.58 11.91
N PRO A 41 6.74 -16.28 12.45
CA PRO A 41 6.91 -15.14 13.35
C PRO A 41 6.68 -13.83 12.60
N PHE A 42 6.10 -12.85 13.30
CA PHE A 42 5.99 -11.48 12.79
C PHE A 42 7.40 -10.88 12.62
N PRO A 43 7.69 -10.17 11.54
CA PRO A 43 9.00 -9.57 11.33
C PRO A 43 9.28 -8.46 12.35
N GLU A 44 10.21 -8.70 13.28
CA GLU A 44 10.88 -7.65 14.06
C GLU A 44 12.00 -6.91 13.28
N PRO A 45 11.85 -5.61 12.94
CA PRO A 45 12.87 -4.87 12.17
C PRO A 45 14.20 -4.60 12.91
N LYS A 46 14.40 -5.16 14.10
CA LYS A 46 15.61 -4.99 14.91
C LYS A 46 16.74 -5.83 14.32
N GLY A 47 17.83 -5.18 13.90
CA GLY A 47 19.08 -5.86 13.50
C GLY A 47 19.44 -5.82 12.00
N LEU A 48 18.71 -5.07 11.17
CA LEU A 48 18.90 -5.07 9.71
C LEU A 48 20.12 -4.28 9.19
N GLY A 49 20.82 -3.57 10.07
CA GLY A 49 21.99 -2.77 9.72
C GLY A 49 21.75 -1.89 8.47
N ARG A 50 22.67 -1.94 7.51
CA ARG A 50 22.59 -1.14 6.26
C ARG A 50 21.60 -1.71 5.24
N LEU A 51 21.29 -3.02 5.27
CA LEU A 51 20.33 -3.64 4.34
C LEU A 51 18.88 -3.22 4.61
N GLY A 52 18.59 -2.79 5.83
CA GLY A 52 17.31 -2.14 6.17
C GLY A 52 17.01 -0.88 5.35
N MET A 53 18.02 -0.27 4.70
CA MET A 53 17.81 0.89 3.81
C MET A 53 17.14 0.51 2.48
N LEU A 54 17.11 -0.78 2.11
CA LEU A 54 16.42 -1.22 0.89
C LEU A 54 14.90 -1.02 0.96
N TYR A 55 14.32 -1.16 2.15
CA TYR A 55 12.89 -0.96 2.37
C TYR A 55 12.41 0.47 2.04
N PRO A 56 12.95 1.55 2.65
CA PRO A 56 12.53 2.91 2.34
C PRO A 56 12.86 3.33 0.90
N ILE A 57 13.92 2.77 0.29
CA ILE A 57 14.22 2.97 -1.14
C ILE A 57 13.13 2.34 -2.01
N ALA A 58 12.74 1.09 -1.74
CA ALA A 58 11.69 0.39 -2.48
C ALA A 58 10.34 1.11 -2.36
N GLN A 59 9.97 1.54 -1.16
CA GLN A 59 8.76 2.32 -0.93
C GLN A 59 8.77 3.66 -1.68
N SER A 60 9.90 4.38 -1.66
CA SER A 60 10.03 5.65 -2.39
C SER A 60 9.97 5.45 -3.90
N LEU A 61 10.54 4.35 -4.42
CA LEU A 61 10.40 3.97 -5.83
C LEU A 61 8.96 3.63 -6.19
N GLY A 62 8.28 2.87 -5.33
CA GLY A 62 6.85 2.56 -5.47
C GLY A 62 5.99 3.81 -5.49
N LEU A 63 6.26 4.77 -4.60
CA LEU A 63 5.57 6.05 -4.52
C LEU A 63 5.79 6.90 -5.77
N VAL A 64 7.03 7.01 -6.25
CA VAL A 64 7.35 7.75 -7.49
C VAL A 64 6.69 7.09 -8.71
N ALA A 65 6.68 5.76 -8.77
CA ALA A 65 6.00 5.02 -9.84
C ALA A 65 4.47 5.22 -9.79
N LEU A 66 3.88 5.16 -8.59
CA LEU A 66 2.46 5.43 -8.36
C LEU A 66 2.09 6.86 -8.76
N ALA A 67 2.88 7.85 -8.33
CA ALA A 67 2.69 9.24 -8.70
C ALA A 67 2.81 9.45 -10.22
N ALA A 68 3.79 8.83 -10.88
CA ALA A 68 3.96 8.87 -12.33
C ALA A 68 2.80 8.26 -13.11
N ALA A 69 2.20 7.19 -12.59
CA ALA A 69 1.01 6.59 -13.17
C ALA A 69 -0.24 7.43 -12.92
N ALA A 70 -0.37 8.05 -11.75
CA ALA A 70 -1.55 8.81 -11.35
C ALA A 70 -1.62 10.24 -11.92
N LEU A 71 -0.47 10.85 -12.21
CA LEU A 71 -0.38 12.25 -12.60
C LEU A 71 -1.27 12.64 -13.81
N PRO A 72 -1.38 11.84 -14.89
CA PRO A 72 -2.25 12.18 -16.02
C PRO A 72 -3.73 12.32 -15.61
N TRP A 73 -4.22 11.45 -14.74
CA TRP A 73 -5.59 11.51 -14.23
C TRP A 73 -5.79 12.63 -13.20
N LEU A 74 -4.74 12.92 -12.44
CA LEU A 74 -4.72 13.98 -11.43
C LEU A 74 -4.49 15.39 -11.99
N GLY A 75 -4.20 15.52 -13.29
CA GLY A 75 -3.91 16.80 -13.95
C GLY A 75 -4.98 17.88 -13.74
N ARG A 76 -6.24 17.47 -13.51
CA ARG A 76 -7.38 18.37 -13.23
C ARG A 76 -7.37 19.00 -11.83
N PHE A 77 -6.59 18.47 -10.89
CA PHE A 77 -6.54 18.97 -9.50
C PHE A 77 -5.35 19.89 -9.27
N HIS A 78 -5.44 20.75 -8.24
CA HIS A 78 -4.33 21.58 -7.77
C HIS A 78 -3.17 20.74 -7.22
N GLY A 79 -1.93 21.25 -7.32
CA GLY A 79 -0.72 20.50 -6.93
C GLY A 79 -0.77 19.87 -5.53
N LEU A 80 -1.26 20.61 -4.53
CA LEU A 80 -1.42 20.11 -3.17
C LEU A 80 -2.49 19.00 -3.08
N ALA A 81 -3.61 19.15 -3.79
CA ALA A 81 -4.64 18.11 -3.85
C ALA A 81 -4.13 16.84 -4.54
N ARG A 82 -3.26 16.95 -5.55
CA ARG A 82 -2.60 15.79 -6.18
C ARG A 82 -1.72 15.03 -5.17
N GLY A 83 -0.93 15.77 -4.40
CA GLY A 83 -0.10 15.22 -3.32
C GLY A 83 -0.94 14.49 -2.28
N LEU A 84 -2.03 15.12 -1.81
CA LEU A 84 -2.96 14.51 -0.86
C LEU A 84 -3.61 13.22 -1.39
N ILE A 85 -4.09 13.21 -2.63
CA ILE A 85 -4.73 12.02 -3.22
C ILE A 85 -3.72 10.86 -3.34
N VAL A 86 -2.51 11.14 -3.84
CA VAL A 86 -1.46 10.10 -3.95
C VAL A 86 -1.00 9.65 -2.57
N GLY A 87 -0.88 10.57 -1.61
CA GLY A 87 -0.50 10.26 -0.23
C GLY A 87 -1.53 9.40 0.47
N MET A 88 -2.81 9.72 0.32
CA MET A 88 -3.90 8.91 0.88
C MET A 88 -3.94 7.52 0.22
N LEU A 89 -3.78 7.44 -1.10
CA LEU A 89 -3.69 6.15 -1.79
C LEU A 89 -2.50 5.33 -1.31
N PHE A 90 -1.34 5.95 -1.14
CA PHE A 90 -0.13 5.29 -0.66
C PHE A 90 -0.27 4.82 0.80
N ALA A 91 -0.79 5.67 1.69
CA ALA A 91 -1.05 5.38 3.10
C ALA A 91 -2.05 4.22 3.28
N THR A 92 -3.13 4.22 2.51
CA THR A 92 -4.14 3.14 2.52
C THR A 92 -3.60 1.85 1.93
N MET A 93 -2.79 1.91 0.86
CA MET A 93 -2.06 0.76 0.32
C MET A 93 -1.04 0.19 1.31
N ASN A 94 -0.40 1.01 2.14
CA ASN A 94 0.48 0.57 3.23
C ASN A 94 -0.27 0.10 4.47
N GLY A 95 -1.59 0.30 4.54
CA GLY A 95 -2.41 -0.13 5.66
C GLY A 95 -2.19 0.70 6.93
N ILE A 96 -1.87 1.99 6.81
CA ILE A 96 -1.68 2.89 7.96
C ILE A 96 -2.95 2.96 8.82
N PHE A 97 -4.12 3.15 8.19
CA PHE A 97 -5.41 3.19 8.87
C PHE A 97 -5.74 1.86 9.54
N ARG A 98 -5.62 0.74 8.80
CA ARG A 98 -5.76 -0.61 9.37
C ARG A 98 -4.85 -0.81 10.57
N THR A 99 -3.58 -0.45 10.49
CA THR A 99 -2.61 -0.62 11.58
C THR A 99 -3.02 0.20 12.81
N ALA A 100 -3.39 1.46 12.62
CA ALA A 100 -3.81 2.33 13.72
C ALA A 100 -5.09 1.83 14.42
N LEU A 101 -6.08 1.38 13.64
CA LEU A 101 -7.33 0.86 14.17
C LEU A 101 -7.14 -0.52 14.83
N MET A 102 -6.34 -1.39 14.23
CA MET A 102 -6.00 -2.70 14.82
C MET A 102 -5.22 -2.54 16.12
N ALA A 103 -4.29 -1.59 16.21
CA ALA A 103 -3.58 -1.31 17.45
C ALA A 103 -4.56 -0.94 18.57
N GLY A 104 -5.53 -0.06 18.31
CA GLY A 104 -6.55 0.27 19.31
C GLY A 104 -7.47 -0.90 19.67
N LEU A 105 -7.79 -1.78 18.71
CA LEU A 105 -8.58 -2.98 18.96
C LEU A 105 -7.84 -4.04 19.78
N THR A 106 -6.53 -4.20 19.57
CA THR A 106 -5.73 -5.20 20.29
C THR A 106 -5.37 -4.77 21.71
N THR A 107 -5.19 -3.47 21.95
CA THR A 107 -4.84 -2.90 23.26
C THR A 107 -6.05 -2.37 24.03
N THR A 108 -7.23 -2.30 23.41
CA THR A 108 -8.44 -1.64 23.92
C THR A 108 -8.33 -0.12 24.15
N ASP A 109 -7.24 0.49 23.68
CA ASP A 109 -7.02 1.94 23.73
C ASP A 109 -6.49 2.47 22.40
N PHE A 110 -7.29 3.30 21.74
CA PHE A 110 -6.91 3.93 20.48
C PHE A 110 -5.84 5.00 20.65
N GLY A 111 -5.69 5.56 21.86
CA GLY A 111 -4.72 6.61 22.18
C GLY A 111 -3.27 6.19 21.89
N GLY A 112 -2.92 4.92 22.15
CA GLY A 112 -1.59 4.38 21.89
C GLY A 112 -1.19 4.32 20.40
N GLY A 113 -2.18 4.26 19.49
CA GLY A 113 -1.95 4.21 18.04
C GLY A 113 -1.89 5.58 17.35
N VAL A 114 -2.38 6.64 18.01
CA VAL A 114 -2.54 7.99 17.41
C VAL A 114 -1.21 8.56 16.94
N ALA A 115 -0.15 8.46 17.74
CA ALA A 115 1.14 9.06 17.37
C ALA A 115 1.72 8.38 16.12
N GLY A 116 1.67 7.04 16.05
CA GLY A 116 2.08 6.29 14.87
C GLY A 116 1.25 6.67 13.64
N PHE A 117 -0.07 6.76 13.79
CA PHE A 117 -0.96 7.18 12.70
C PHE A 117 -0.64 8.58 12.20
N VAL A 118 -0.60 9.59 13.08
CA VAL A 118 -0.36 10.99 12.70
C VAL A 118 1.01 11.16 12.07
N GLN A 119 2.04 10.55 12.66
CA GLN A 119 3.41 10.66 12.16
C GLN A 119 3.55 10.02 10.78
N GLU A 120 3.08 8.78 10.58
CA GLU A 120 3.20 8.08 9.30
C GLU A 120 2.27 8.70 8.23
N ALA A 121 1.05 9.13 8.59
CA ALA A 121 0.15 9.80 7.64
C ALA A 121 0.72 11.14 7.16
N LEU A 122 1.28 11.95 8.06
CA LEU A 122 1.90 13.23 7.70
C LEU A 122 3.18 13.01 6.87
N HIS A 123 3.97 12.00 7.24
CA HIS A 123 5.14 11.58 6.49
C HIS A 123 4.77 11.21 5.04
N ASP A 124 3.76 10.35 4.86
CA ASP A 124 3.28 9.91 3.56
C ASP A 124 2.74 11.06 2.70
N VAL A 125 1.99 12.00 3.30
CA VAL A 125 1.45 13.18 2.60
C VAL A 125 2.57 14.12 2.12
N ILE A 126 3.59 14.36 2.95
CA ILE A 126 4.72 15.20 2.56
C ILE A 126 5.51 14.51 1.46
N LEU A 127 5.82 13.22 1.62
CA LEU A 127 6.61 12.46 0.67
C LEU A 127 5.88 12.31 -0.67
N SER A 128 4.57 12.09 -0.66
CA SER A 128 3.76 11.99 -1.88
C SER A 128 3.68 13.32 -2.62
N THR A 129 3.58 14.44 -1.90
CA THR A 129 3.58 15.78 -2.49
C THR A 129 4.91 16.06 -3.19
N LEU A 130 6.02 15.74 -2.54
CA LEU A 130 7.36 15.85 -3.12
C LEU A 130 7.55 14.91 -4.33
N ALA A 131 7.04 13.68 -4.26
CA ALA A 131 7.08 12.73 -5.37
C ALA A 131 6.28 13.23 -6.58
N VAL A 132 5.07 13.75 -6.36
CA VAL A 132 4.23 14.35 -7.42
C VAL A 132 4.93 15.55 -8.06
N MET A 133 5.56 16.42 -7.26
CA MET A 133 6.37 17.52 -7.78
C MET A 133 7.55 17.00 -8.62
N ALA A 134 8.34 16.07 -8.09
CA ALA A 134 9.49 15.49 -8.79
C ALA A 134 9.08 14.87 -10.13
N VAL A 135 8.00 14.09 -10.16
CA VAL A 135 7.47 13.47 -11.38
C VAL A 135 6.97 14.51 -12.39
N SER A 136 6.42 15.63 -11.92
CA SER A 136 5.92 16.71 -12.78
C SER A 136 7.05 17.44 -13.50
N PHE A 137 8.21 17.60 -12.86
CA PHE A 137 9.38 18.27 -13.46
C PHE A 137 10.32 17.30 -14.21
N LEU A 138 10.43 16.05 -13.75
CA LEU A 138 11.36 15.06 -14.30
C LEU A 138 10.71 14.20 -15.38
N ARG A 139 11.17 14.37 -16.62
CA ARG A 139 10.71 13.56 -17.77
C ARG A 139 11.47 12.24 -17.92
N CYS A 140 12.75 12.18 -17.52
CA CYS A 140 13.59 11.00 -17.68
C CYS A 140 13.41 10.00 -16.52
N THR A 141 13.30 8.71 -16.84
CA THR A 141 13.18 7.62 -15.87
C THR A 141 14.39 7.54 -14.93
N ALA A 142 15.60 7.78 -15.44
CA ALA A 142 16.81 7.76 -14.62
C ALA A 142 16.79 8.86 -13.53
N PHE A 143 16.36 10.08 -13.89
CA PHE A 143 16.20 11.15 -12.90
C PHE A 143 15.08 10.86 -11.90
N ARG A 144 14.01 10.19 -12.30
CA ARG A 144 12.96 9.72 -11.36
C ARG A 144 13.48 8.69 -10.38
N PHE A 145 14.35 7.79 -10.81
CA PHE A 145 15.02 6.84 -9.92
C PHE A 145 15.91 7.58 -8.91
N MET A 146 16.73 8.53 -9.37
CA MET A 146 17.56 9.35 -8.48
C MET A 146 16.69 10.16 -7.51
N ALA A 147 15.56 10.70 -7.96
CA ALA A 147 14.61 11.39 -7.10
C ALA A 147 14.01 10.45 -6.03
N ALA A 148 13.68 9.21 -6.37
CA ALA A 148 13.21 8.22 -5.39
C ALA A 148 14.28 7.90 -4.34
N VAL A 149 15.55 7.76 -4.74
CA VAL A 149 16.66 7.56 -3.79
C VAL A 149 16.85 8.80 -2.90
N ALA A 150 16.77 10.00 -3.48
CA ALA A 150 16.84 11.25 -2.72
C ALA A 150 15.67 11.40 -1.74
N LEU A 151 14.46 11.01 -2.13
CA LEU A 151 13.28 11.00 -1.26
C LEU A 151 13.42 9.98 -0.14
N ALA A 152 13.99 8.80 -0.40
CA ALA A 152 14.29 7.81 0.63
C ALA A 152 15.31 8.35 1.64
N ALA A 153 16.36 9.01 1.17
CA ALA A 153 17.35 9.65 2.03
C ALA A 153 16.74 10.80 2.85
N ALA A 154 15.97 11.70 2.21
CA ALA A 154 15.28 12.78 2.89
C ALA A 154 14.28 12.25 3.94
N SER A 155 13.56 11.17 3.61
CA SER A 155 12.64 10.47 4.52
C SER A 155 13.36 10.02 5.79
N LEU A 156 14.49 9.32 5.64
CA LEU A 156 15.24 8.74 6.77
C LEU A 156 15.98 9.78 7.62
N PHE A 157 16.70 10.70 6.96
CA PHE A 157 17.66 11.57 7.65
C PHE A 157 17.08 12.92 8.04
N VAL A 158 15.97 13.35 7.42
CA VAL A 158 15.41 14.70 7.64
C VAL A 158 13.97 14.59 8.13
N LEU A 159 13.09 13.96 7.34
CA LEU A 159 11.65 14.04 7.58
C LEU A 159 11.24 13.26 8.83
N ARG A 160 11.68 12.01 8.98
CA ARG A 160 11.40 11.20 10.18
C ARG A 160 11.89 11.85 11.48
N PRO A 161 13.16 12.28 11.62
CA PRO A 161 13.61 12.93 12.86
C PRO A 161 12.93 14.28 13.08
N MET A 162 12.63 15.05 12.03
CA MET A 162 11.90 16.30 12.15
C MET A 162 10.45 16.09 12.60
N LEU A 163 9.75 15.09 12.05
CA LEU A 163 8.39 14.76 12.49
C LEU A 163 8.37 14.23 13.91
N ALA A 164 9.36 13.40 14.29
CA ALA A 164 9.47 12.90 15.65
C ALA A 164 9.69 14.04 16.67
N SER A 165 10.46 15.08 16.32
CA SER A 165 10.66 16.23 17.21
C SER A 165 9.45 17.16 17.25
N LEU A 166 8.83 17.46 16.09
CA LEU A 166 7.65 18.33 16.01
C LEU A 166 6.42 17.70 16.68
N LEU A 167 6.25 16.38 16.52
CA LEU A 167 5.14 15.62 17.10
C LEU A 167 5.48 15.05 18.48
N ALA A 168 6.62 15.42 19.08
CA ALA A 168 7.03 14.94 20.40
C ALA A 168 5.93 15.06 21.48
N PRO A 169 5.12 16.15 21.56
CA PRO A 169 4.02 16.23 22.51
C PRO A 169 2.93 15.17 22.29
N ILE A 170 2.60 14.88 21.02
CA ILE A 170 1.61 13.86 20.65
C ILE A 170 2.17 12.46 20.93
N ILE A 171 3.44 12.24 20.62
CA ILE A 171 4.14 10.99 20.93
C ILE A 171 4.15 10.74 22.44
N ALA A 172 4.48 11.75 23.25
CA ALA A 172 4.45 11.66 24.71
C ALA A 172 3.03 11.43 25.24
N TRP A 173 2.01 12.06 24.65
CA TRP A 173 0.61 11.81 25.02
C TRP A 173 0.18 10.38 24.68
N SER A 174 0.52 9.89 23.50
CA SER A 174 0.17 8.56 23.00
C SER A 174 0.89 7.45 23.75
N ALA A 175 2.15 7.68 24.15
CA ALA A 175 2.91 6.74 24.99
C ALA A 175 2.26 6.50 26.36
N ARG A 176 1.50 7.46 26.90
CA ARG A 176 0.74 7.28 28.15
C ARG A 176 -0.49 6.37 28.00
N HIS A 177 -0.91 6.15 26.76
CA HIS A 177 -2.06 5.32 26.36
C HIS A 177 -1.60 4.01 25.70
N MET A 178 -0.29 3.71 25.72
CA MET A 178 0.23 2.44 25.23
C MET A 178 0.01 1.36 26.29
N HIS A 179 -0.98 0.52 26.05
CA HIS A 179 -1.26 -0.68 26.81
C HIS A 179 -0.71 -1.92 26.11
N PRO A 180 -0.36 -2.98 26.86
CA PRO A 180 0.01 -4.26 26.26
C PRO A 180 -1.17 -4.85 25.49
N ASP A 181 -0.88 -5.65 24.46
CA ASP A 181 -1.91 -6.37 23.72
C ASP A 181 -2.72 -7.28 24.67
N VAL A 182 -4.04 -7.12 24.65
CA VAL A 182 -4.98 -7.91 25.46
C VAL A 182 -5.22 -9.28 24.82
N TYR A 183 -5.03 -9.38 23.50
CA TYR A 183 -5.26 -10.59 22.74
C TYR A 183 -3.93 -11.17 22.25
N LEU A 184 -3.73 -12.46 22.51
CA LEU A 184 -2.58 -13.23 22.06
C LEU A 184 -2.97 -14.11 20.87
N VAL A 185 -1.98 -14.46 20.05
CA VAL A 185 -2.13 -15.43 18.95
C VAL A 185 -2.33 -16.84 19.54
N PRO A 186 -3.28 -17.65 19.05
CA PRO A 186 -4.17 -17.42 17.91
C PRO A 186 -5.34 -16.47 18.24
N TYR A 187 -5.58 -15.50 17.35
CA TYR A 187 -6.64 -14.51 17.54
C TYR A 187 -8.03 -15.12 17.34
N GLY A 188 -8.96 -14.78 18.23
CA GLY A 188 -10.37 -15.12 18.11
C GLY A 188 -11.14 -14.26 17.08
N PRO A 189 -12.44 -14.55 16.87
CA PRO A 189 -13.31 -13.82 15.94
C PRO A 189 -13.37 -12.31 16.20
N ASN A 190 -13.21 -11.91 17.46
CA ASN A 190 -13.22 -10.53 17.93
C ASN A 190 -12.09 -9.66 17.35
N ILE A 191 -10.98 -10.27 16.94
CA ILE A 191 -9.86 -9.58 16.26
C ILE A 191 -9.81 -9.94 14.77
N LEU A 192 -10.13 -11.20 14.43
CA LEU A 192 -10.15 -11.63 13.04
C LEU A 192 -11.18 -10.87 12.20
N VAL A 193 -12.44 -10.79 12.63
CA VAL A 193 -13.49 -10.11 11.84
C VAL A 193 -13.14 -8.65 11.54
N PRO A 194 -12.76 -7.82 12.52
CA PRO A 194 -12.29 -6.46 12.23
C PRO A 194 -11.07 -6.44 11.30
N SER A 195 -10.14 -7.37 11.44
CA SER A 195 -8.96 -7.41 10.57
C SER A 195 -9.31 -7.63 9.09
N TYR A 196 -10.30 -8.48 8.78
CA TYR A 196 -10.81 -8.68 7.42
C TYR A 196 -11.51 -7.42 6.91
N LEU A 197 -12.37 -6.81 7.73
CA LEU A 197 -13.09 -5.58 7.36
C LEU A 197 -12.13 -4.42 7.07
N LEU A 198 -11.14 -4.21 7.94
CA LEU A 198 -10.13 -3.16 7.75
C LEU A 198 -9.18 -3.46 6.60
N PHE A 199 -8.93 -4.72 6.28
CA PHE A 199 -8.12 -5.07 5.11
C PHE A 199 -8.83 -4.76 3.78
N ALA A 200 -10.16 -4.68 3.77
CA ALA A 200 -10.91 -4.25 2.58
C ALA A 200 -10.48 -2.87 2.09
N GLU A 201 -10.10 -1.96 2.99
CA GLU A 201 -9.55 -0.65 2.64
C GLU A 201 -8.30 -0.76 1.76
N THR A 202 -7.34 -1.61 2.15
CA THR A 202 -6.11 -1.84 1.38
C THR A 202 -6.42 -2.45 0.02
N VAL A 203 -7.36 -3.39 -0.06
CA VAL A 203 -7.80 -4.00 -1.33
C VAL A 203 -8.45 -2.97 -2.24
N ILE A 204 -9.35 -2.14 -1.71
CA ILE A 204 -10.00 -1.05 -2.45
C ILE A 204 -8.95 -0.06 -2.95
N ALA A 205 -7.99 0.35 -2.11
CA ALA A 205 -6.90 1.23 -2.51
C ALA A 205 -6.06 0.63 -3.65
N CYS A 206 -5.71 -0.66 -3.56
CA CYS A 206 -4.99 -1.35 -4.63
C CYS A 206 -5.81 -1.43 -5.93
N LEU A 207 -7.12 -1.62 -5.83
CA LEU A 207 -8.05 -1.63 -6.98
C LEU A 207 -8.16 -0.23 -7.62
N VAL A 208 -8.27 0.83 -6.83
CA VAL A 208 -8.23 2.22 -7.31
C VAL A 208 -6.89 2.53 -7.97
N ALA A 209 -5.77 2.09 -7.40
CA ALA A 209 -4.46 2.23 -8.01
C ALA A 209 -4.41 1.52 -9.38
N ARG A 210 -4.99 0.31 -9.50
CA ARG A 210 -5.10 -0.40 -10.78
C ARG A 210 -5.90 0.39 -11.82
N PHE A 211 -7.04 0.95 -11.42
CA PHE A 211 -7.87 1.80 -12.27
C PHE A 211 -7.07 3.01 -12.78
N VAL A 212 -6.36 3.69 -11.88
CA VAL A 212 -5.57 4.88 -12.20
C VAL A 212 -4.42 4.56 -13.18
N ILE A 213 -3.75 3.42 -13.03
CA ILE A 213 -2.64 3.00 -13.91
C ILE A 213 -3.13 2.63 -15.32
N THR A 214 -4.34 2.07 -15.44
CA THR A 214 -4.90 1.55 -16.70
C THR A 214 -5.58 2.62 -17.57
N LEU A 215 -5.69 3.86 -17.09
CA LEU A 215 -6.11 5.02 -17.92
C LEU A 215 -5.09 5.42 -18.99
N ARG A 216 -3.87 4.85 -18.96
CA ARG A 216 -2.97 4.88 -20.12
C ARG A 216 -3.34 3.74 -21.05
N ALA A 217 -3.52 4.05 -22.34
CA ALA A 217 -3.77 3.14 -23.45
C ALA A 217 -2.62 2.13 -23.73
N VAL A 218 -1.95 1.62 -22.69
CA VAL A 218 -1.15 0.41 -22.77
C VAL A 218 -2.13 -0.73 -22.55
N ALA A 219 -2.86 -1.01 -23.63
CA ALA A 219 -3.62 -2.22 -23.80
C ALA A 219 -2.73 -3.43 -23.44
N TRP A 220 -3.34 -4.36 -22.72
CA TRP A 220 -3.10 -5.79 -22.85
C TRP A 220 -1.64 -6.23 -23.01
N ASP A 221 -0.95 -6.46 -21.89
CA ASP A 221 0.30 -7.21 -21.92
C ASP A 221 0.46 -8.00 -20.63
N ARG A 222 1.01 -9.22 -20.72
CA ARG A 222 1.51 -9.98 -19.56
C ARG A 222 2.50 -9.13 -18.75
N THR A 223 3.20 -8.19 -19.40
CA THR A 223 4.02 -7.20 -18.71
C THR A 223 3.22 -6.22 -17.83
N GLY A 224 1.93 -6.00 -18.11
CA GLY A 224 1.03 -5.16 -17.32
C GLY A 224 0.64 -5.77 -15.97
N LEU A 225 0.55 -7.10 -15.87
CA LEU A 225 0.41 -7.81 -14.58
C LEU A 225 1.71 -7.68 -13.78
N ILE A 226 2.86 -7.99 -14.42
CA ILE A 226 4.17 -7.93 -13.77
C ILE A 226 4.46 -6.52 -13.24
N ARG A 227 4.17 -5.48 -14.02
CA ARG A 227 4.31 -4.07 -13.59
C ARG A 227 3.41 -3.74 -12.41
N TYR A 228 2.18 -4.26 -12.38
CA TYR A 228 1.24 -3.99 -11.31
C TYR A 228 1.61 -4.72 -10.01
N VAL A 229 1.96 -6.00 -10.11
CA VAL A 229 2.50 -6.78 -8.98
C VAL A 229 3.77 -6.11 -8.45
N GLY A 230 4.70 -5.75 -9.34
CA GLY A 230 5.92 -5.04 -8.98
C GLY A 230 5.64 -3.71 -8.29
N LEU A 231 4.63 -2.95 -8.74
CA LEU A 231 4.22 -1.71 -8.07
C LEU A 231 3.71 -1.97 -6.65
N ILE A 232 2.81 -2.95 -6.45
CA ILE A 232 2.29 -3.27 -5.11
C ILE A 232 3.43 -3.69 -4.18
N LEU A 233 4.31 -4.58 -4.66
CA LEU A 233 5.46 -5.06 -3.88
C LEU A 233 6.47 -3.95 -3.55
N LEU A 234 6.61 -2.95 -4.42
CA LEU A 234 7.44 -1.76 -4.16
C LEU A 234 6.77 -0.83 -3.16
N VAL A 235 5.50 -0.48 -3.36
CA VAL A 235 4.73 0.41 -2.47
C VAL A 235 4.71 -0.14 -1.06
N ARG A 236 4.38 -1.43 -0.90
CA ARG A 236 4.32 -2.12 0.39
C ARG A 236 5.70 -2.56 0.89
N GLY A 237 6.73 -2.44 0.05
CA GLY A 237 8.11 -2.81 0.36
C GLY A 237 8.33 -4.29 0.70
N THR A 238 7.34 -5.16 0.51
CA THR A 238 7.38 -6.57 0.92
C THR A 238 8.40 -7.37 0.13
N GLY A 239 8.62 -7.05 -1.14
CA GLY A 239 9.72 -7.64 -1.92
C GLY A 239 11.10 -7.28 -1.36
N ALA A 240 11.33 -5.99 -1.06
CA ALA A 240 12.60 -5.55 -0.50
C ALA A 240 12.86 -6.09 0.90
N MET A 241 11.81 -6.21 1.73
CA MET A 241 11.92 -6.85 3.05
C MET A 241 12.23 -8.34 2.94
N MET A 242 11.54 -9.08 2.05
CA MET A 242 11.75 -10.52 1.86
C MET A 242 13.19 -10.86 1.46
N PHE A 243 13.80 -10.08 0.56
CA PHE A 243 15.16 -10.33 0.07
C PHE A 243 16.24 -9.58 0.85
N GLY A 244 15.91 -8.50 1.56
CA GLY A 244 16.86 -7.69 2.34
C GLY A 244 17.16 -8.22 3.74
N TRP A 245 16.26 -9.01 4.33
CA TRP A 245 16.37 -9.58 5.68
C TRP A 245 17.27 -10.82 5.79
N GLY A 246 17.93 -11.22 4.72
CA GLY A 246 18.60 -12.50 4.60
C GLY A 246 17.63 -13.61 4.18
N PRO A 247 18.06 -14.55 3.32
CA PRO A 247 17.15 -15.42 2.56
C PRO A 247 16.36 -16.40 3.40
N ILE A 248 16.64 -16.59 4.70
CA ILE A 248 15.92 -17.58 5.52
C ILE A 248 14.97 -16.88 6.51
N ILE A 249 15.47 -15.95 7.33
CA ILE A 249 14.63 -15.26 8.33
C ILE A 249 13.67 -14.28 7.67
N GLY A 250 14.13 -13.56 6.63
CA GLY A 250 13.29 -12.69 5.81
C GLY A 250 12.23 -13.47 5.03
N MET A 251 12.62 -14.58 4.41
CA MET A 251 11.65 -15.43 3.70
C MET A 251 10.65 -16.06 4.65
N LEU A 252 11.05 -16.48 5.87
CA LEU A 252 10.09 -17.04 6.81
C LEU A 252 9.15 -15.95 7.33
N SER A 253 9.65 -14.89 7.95
CA SER A 253 8.80 -13.89 8.62
C SER A 253 8.01 -12.97 7.69
N VAL A 254 8.57 -12.56 6.54
CA VAL A 254 7.96 -11.61 5.60
C VAL A 254 7.12 -12.31 4.52
N SER A 255 7.28 -13.62 4.33
CA SER A 255 6.50 -14.37 3.32
C SER A 255 4.99 -14.26 3.52
N GLN A 256 4.51 -14.16 4.76
CA GLN A 256 3.09 -13.97 5.04
C GLN A 256 2.53 -12.70 4.37
N PHE A 257 3.29 -11.61 4.37
CA PHE A 257 2.88 -10.36 3.72
C PHE A 257 3.13 -10.43 2.22
N PHE A 258 4.24 -11.02 1.79
CA PHE A 258 4.56 -11.18 0.38
C PHE A 258 3.50 -12.00 -0.36
N PHE A 259 3.12 -13.17 0.14
CA PHE A 259 2.12 -14.03 -0.49
C PHE A 259 0.72 -13.42 -0.43
N GLN A 260 0.35 -12.80 0.71
CA GLN A 260 -0.89 -12.01 0.82
C GLN A 260 -0.95 -10.97 -0.31
N ASP A 261 0.09 -10.16 -0.46
CA ASP A 261 0.15 -9.07 -1.43
C ASP A 261 0.18 -9.57 -2.88
N LEU A 262 0.92 -10.65 -3.14
CA LEU A 262 0.99 -11.28 -4.46
C LEU A 262 -0.37 -11.80 -4.90
N VAL A 263 -1.05 -12.55 -4.04
CA VAL A 263 -2.39 -13.09 -4.33
C VAL A 263 -3.41 -11.98 -4.46
N MET A 264 -3.36 -10.95 -3.61
CA MET A 264 -4.18 -9.75 -3.75
C MET A 264 -4.00 -9.11 -5.13
N ALA A 265 -2.74 -8.85 -5.54
CA ALA A 265 -2.44 -8.23 -6.82
C ALA A 265 -2.93 -9.05 -8.02
N VAL A 266 -2.74 -10.37 -7.97
CA VAL A 266 -3.18 -11.30 -9.02
C VAL A 266 -4.71 -11.34 -9.10
N LEU A 267 -5.41 -11.43 -7.96
CA LEU A 267 -6.87 -11.47 -7.94
C LEU A 267 -7.49 -10.14 -8.35
N ILE A 268 -6.92 -9.00 -7.95
CA ILE A 268 -7.36 -7.68 -8.44
C ILE A 268 -7.18 -7.60 -9.96
N HIS A 269 -6.06 -8.09 -10.48
CA HIS A 269 -5.85 -8.13 -11.93
C HIS A 269 -6.86 -9.05 -12.63
N ALA A 270 -7.15 -10.23 -12.08
CA ALA A 270 -8.14 -11.15 -12.63
C ALA A 270 -9.57 -10.57 -12.59
N ALA A 271 -9.97 -9.94 -11.47
CA ALA A 271 -11.24 -9.24 -11.34
C ALA A 271 -11.33 -8.09 -12.35
N TRP A 272 -10.26 -7.32 -12.49
CA TRP A 272 -10.17 -6.25 -13.50
C TRP A 272 -10.37 -6.77 -14.92
N ARG A 273 -9.76 -7.91 -15.28
CA ARG A 273 -9.99 -8.54 -16.59
C ARG A 273 -11.45 -8.92 -16.77
N ARG A 274 -12.06 -9.57 -15.76
CA ARG A 274 -13.45 -10.04 -15.87
C ARG A 274 -14.47 -8.91 -15.98
N PHE A 275 -14.25 -7.80 -15.26
CA PHE A 275 -15.18 -6.66 -15.24
C PHE A 275 -14.86 -5.57 -16.26
N GLY A 276 -13.62 -5.50 -16.74
CA GLY A 276 -13.19 -4.53 -17.75
C GLY A 276 -13.33 -5.03 -19.20
N GLU A 277 -13.32 -6.34 -19.44
CA GLU A 277 -13.44 -6.94 -20.78
C GLU A 277 -14.90 -7.25 -21.19
N GLY A 278 -15.86 -7.23 -20.26
CA GLY A 278 -17.20 -7.80 -20.42
C GLY A 278 -18.19 -7.11 -21.36
N ASP A 279 -17.91 -5.91 -21.88
CA ASP A 279 -18.87 -5.14 -22.70
C ASP A 279 -18.30 -4.68 -24.06
N ALA A 280 -17.12 -5.16 -24.45
CA ALA A 280 -16.54 -4.87 -25.77
C ALA A 280 -16.91 -5.90 -26.85
N ASP A 281 -17.44 -7.07 -26.46
CA ASP A 281 -17.65 -8.24 -27.35
C ASP A 281 -19.14 -8.60 -27.57
N VAL A 282 -20.09 -7.70 -27.26
CA VAL A 282 -21.53 -7.97 -27.49
C VAL A 282 -22.04 -7.43 -28.84
N ASP A 283 -21.22 -6.70 -29.60
CA ASP A 283 -21.61 -6.14 -30.92
C ASP A 283 -20.68 -6.58 -32.08
N SER A 284 -20.24 -7.84 -32.09
CA SER A 284 -19.62 -8.45 -33.29
C SER A 284 -20.42 -9.64 -33.81
#